data_AF-A0A5B6UAR6-F1
#
_entry.id   AF-A0A5B6UAR6-F1
#
_cell.length_a   1.000
_cell.length_b   1.000
_cell.length_c   1.000
_cell.angle_alpha   90.00
_cell.angle_beta   90.00
_cell.angle_gamma   90.00
#
_symmetry.space_group_name_H-M   'P 1'
#
loop_
_entity.id
_entity.type
_entity.pdbx_description
1 polymer ?
#
loop_
_entity_poly.entity_id
_entity_poly.type
_entity_poly.pdbx_seq_one_letter_code
_entity_poly.pdbx_strand_id
1 'polypeptide(L)'
;MKEIARSYFVKLFSSGIQSSTDRILSGIEACVSDEDNKNLKASFTEEEIWTALTEMGPTKAPGEDGLPAIFYQKCWPIIGKEVMNYCLQQLNNEMDVSTINKTNIVLIPKVSCPSNISQFRPISLCNVLYKLIAKAISNRLRTAGKKGYMAVKIDMSKAYDRVMKKMGFEKRWVDMILKCVSTVSYSVTVNGLASESFIPFRGLRQGDPLSPFLFLFCGEGLSSLMRLANAGNRIKGVKASRNGPTITHLLFADDCIVFAEATDTGAISLKQILREYAMTTGQCVNFDKSTVFFSKNTPESEKTAVLQILTIRISNDIERYLGLPNMVGRKKRSSFQNLKDRLNQKNNKRILLI
;
A
#
# COMPACT_ATOMS: atom_id res chain seq x y z
N MET A 1 9.79 24.60 11.40
CA MET A 1 9.75 23.47 10.43
C MET A 1 9.31 22.16 11.08
N LYS A 2 9.92 21.73 12.19
CA LYS A 2 9.53 20.51 12.94
C LYS A 2 8.05 20.47 13.33
N GLU A 3 7.55 21.52 13.98
CA GLU A 3 6.15 21.58 14.41
C GLU A 3 5.19 21.64 13.22
N ILE A 4 5.54 22.38 12.17
CA ILE A 4 4.78 22.43 10.90
C ILE A 4 4.66 21.02 10.30
N ALA A 5 5.75 20.24 10.30
CA ALA A 5 5.75 18.86 9.82
C ALA A 5 4.88 17.96 10.70
N ARG A 6 4.99 18.09 12.03
CA ARG A 6 4.12 17.37 12.97
C ARG A 6 2.64 17.70 12.74
N SER A 7 2.25 18.97 12.74
CA SER A 7 0.85 19.38 12.52
C SER A 7 0.32 18.88 11.18
N TYR A 8 1.16 18.88 10.12
CA TYR A 8 0.81 18.30 8.83
C TYR A 8 0.51 16.80 8.94
N PHE A 9 1.37 16.00 9.59
CA PHE A 9 1.17 14.56 9.73
C PHE A 9 0.06 14.20 10.70
N VAL A 10 -0.12 14.95 11.79
CA VAL A 10 -1.28 14.81 12.68
C VAL A 10 -2.55 14.97 11.86
N LYS A 11 -2.67 16.04 11.07
CA LYS A 11 -3.84 16.26 10.20
C LYS A 11 -3.96 15.19 9.11
N LEU A 12 -2.85 14.81 8.48
CA LEU A 12 -2.82 13.77 7.45
C LEU A 12 -3.32 12.44 8.00
N PHE A 13 -2.94 12.08 9.21
CA PHE A 13 -3.30 10.83 9.87
C PHE A 13 -4.52 10.95 10.80
N SER A 14 -5.25 12.08 10.80
CA SER A 14 -6.51 12.26 11.54
C SER A 14 -7.73 11.76 10.75
N SER A 15 -8.88 11.60 11.42
CA SER A 15 -10.06 10.86 10.95
C SER A 15 -10.82 11.48 9.75
N GLY A 16 -11.54 10.61 9.03
CA GLY A 16 -12.72 10.92 8.23
C GLY A 16 -13.88 10.00 8.65
N ILE A 17 -15.13 10.43 8.46
CA ILE A 17 -16.35 9.72 8.87
C ILE A 17 -16.44 8.37 8.13
N GLN A 18 -16.62 7.26 8.85
CA GLN A 18 -16.91 5.93 8.28
C GLN A 18 -18.43 5.69 8.25
N SER A 19 -18.98 5.33 7.09
CA SER A 19 -20.35 4.81 6.95
C SER A 19 -20.37 3.28 6.92
N SER A 20 -21.57 2.68 6.98
CA SER A 20 -21.75 1.21 6.92
C SER A 20 -21.07 0.59 5.69
N THR A 21 -20.44 -0.57 5.91
CA THR A 21 -19.55 -1.26 4.96
C THR A 21 -20.14 -2.51 4.30
N ASP A 22 -21.42 -2.82 4.57
CA ASP A 22 -22.00 -4.15 4.33
C ASP A 22 -21.96 -4.59 2.86
N ARG A 23 -22.07 -3.64 1.92
CA ARG A 23 -22.07 -3.92 0.49
C ARG A 23 -20.70 -4.22 -0.11
N ILE A 24 -19.62 -3.63 0.41
CA ILE A 24 -18.26 -4.01 -0.01
C ILE A 24 -17.98 -5.44 0.43
N LEU A 25 -18.41 -5.80 1.65
CA LEU A 25 -18.16 -7.12 2.20
C LEU A 25 -18.95 -8.21 1.47
N SER A 26 -20.13 -7.91 0.91
CA SER A 26 -20.96 -8.94 0.24
C SER A 26 -20.33 -9.53 -1.01
N GLY A 27 -19.44 -8.82 -1.70
CA GLY A 27 -18.75 -9.31 -2.90
C GLY A 27 -17.35 -9.86 -2.63
N ILE A 28 -16.95 -10.01 -1.36
CA ILE A 28 -15.68 -10.61 -0.97
C ILE A 28 -15.94 -12.09 -0.71
N GLU A 29 -15.24 -12.94 -1.45
CA GLU A 29 -15.30 -14.38 -1.30
C GLU A 29 -14.31 -14.84 -0.23
N ALA A 30 -14.68 -15.85 0.55
CA ALA A 30 -13.77 -16.50 1.48
C ALA A 30 -12.70 -17.26 0.68
N CYS A 31 -11.43 -16.93 0.90
CA CYS A 31 -10.32 -17.51 0.16
C CYS A 31 -9.27 -18.16 1.08
N VAL A 32 -9.41 -17.99 2.40
CA VAL A 32 -8.57 -18.64 3.42
C VAL A 32 -9.21 -19.97 3.78
N SER A 33 -8.50 -21.06 3.53
CA SER A 33 -8.99 -22.41 3.86
C SER A 33 -8.78 -22.76 5.34
N ASP A 34 -9.42 -23.83 5.80
CA ASP A 34 -9.21 -24.34 7.17
C ASP A 34 -7.76 -24.78 7.41
N GLU A 35 -7.08 -25.30 6.38
CA GLU A 35 -5.67 -25.67 6.46
C GLU A 35 -4.77 -24.42 6.55
N ASP A 36 -5.10 -23.35 5.81
CA ASP A 36 -4.42 -22.06 5.96
C ASP A 36 -4.58 -21.54 7.40
N ASN A 37 -5.80 -21.57 7.93
CA ASN A 37 -6.07 -21.16 9.31
C ASN A 37 -5.38 -22.07 10.34
N LYS A 38 -5.22 -23.36 10.07
CA LYS A 38 -4.45 -24.27 10.92
C LYS A 38 -2.98 -23.87 10.99
N ASN A 39 -2.39 -23.53 9.84
CA ASN A 39 -1.02 -23.05 9.75
C ASN A 39 -0.84 -21.68 10.42
N LEU A 40 -1.78 -20.75 10.21
CA LEU A 40 -1.75 -19.42 10.85
C LEU A 40 -1.88 -19.49 12.38
N LYS A 41 -2.63 -20.48 12.90
CA LYS A 41 -2.81 -20.73 14.34
C LYS A 41 -1.64 -21.46 15.01
N ALA A 42 -0.76 -22.10 14.25
CA ALA A 42 0.37 -22.83 14.81
C ALA A 42 1.25 -21.89 15.65
N SER A 43 1.94 -22.40 16.67
CA SER A 43 2.91 -21.58 17.40
C SER A 43 4.07 -21.20 16.49
N PHE A 44 4.55 -19.97 16.60
CA PHE A 44 5.80 -19.50 15.99
C PHE A 44 7.00 -20.23 16.56
N THR A 45 7.97 -20.53 15.69
CA THR A 45 9.18 -21.26 16.04
C THR A 45 10.43 -20.38 15.98
N GLU A 46 11.52 -20.86 16.57
CA GLU A 46 12.83 -20.21 16.56
C GLU A 46 13.35 -20.00 15.13
N GLU A 47 13.15 -21.00 14.26
CA GLU A 47 13.56 -20.98 12.86
C GLU A 47 12.85 -19.86 12.08
N GLU A 48 11.58 -19.58 12.39
CA GLU A 48 10.84 -18.51 11.74
C GLU A 48 11.38 -17.13 12.13
N ILE A 49 11.80 -16.95 13.38
CA ILE A 49 12.44 -15.71 13.85
C ILE A 49 13.79 -15.53 13.18
N TRP A 50 14.60 -16.59 13.15
CA TRP A 50 15.91 -16.55 12.48
C TRP A 50 15.79 -16.28 10.98
N THR A 51 14.83 -16.93 10.30
CA THR A 51 14.53 -16.70 8.88
C THR A 51 14.08 -15.26 8.65
N ALA A 52 13.20 -14.73 9.50
CA ALA A 52 12.77 -13.35 9.41
C ALA A 52 13.95 -12.36 9.52
N LEU A 53 14.91 -12.61 10.42
CA LEU A 53 16.10 -11.76 10.59
C LEU A 53 17.06 -11.83 9.40
N THR A 54 17.31 -13.02 8.86
CA THR A 54 18.25 -13.23 7.75
C THR A 54 17.72 -12.67 6.42
N GLU A 55 16.40 -12.67 6.22
CA GLU A 55 15.76 -12.00 5.07
C GLU A 55 15.77 -10.46 5.16
N MET A 56 16.13 -9.88 6.32
CA MET A 56 16.22 -8.42 6.46
C MET A 56 17.51 -7.90 5.84
N GLY A 57 17.38 -6.88 4.99
CA GLY A 57 18.52 -6.15 4.45
C GLY A 57 19.38 -5.55 5.59
N PRO A 58 20.68 -5.86 5.65
CA PRO A 58 21.54 -5.60 6.82
C PRO A 58 21.66 -4.10 7.17
N THR A 59 21.67 -3.25 6.14
CA THR A 59 21.89 -1.80 6.23
C THR A 59 20.60 -0.99 6.12
N LYS A 60 19.43 -1.63 6.26
CA LYS A 60 18.17 -0.88 6.33
C LYS A 60 18.18 0.03 7.55
N ALA A 61 17.64 1.24 7.38
CA ALA A 61 17.65 2.26 8.43
C ALA A 61 17.03 1.72 9.74
N PRO A 62 17.70 1.95 10.89
CA PRO A 62 17.25 1.48 12.20
C PRO A 62 16.04 2.30 12.69
N GLY A 63 15.48 1.90 13.83
CA GLY A 63 14.45 2.67 14.51
C GLY A 63 15.07 3.77 15.39
N GLU A 64 14.37 4.15 16.45
CA GLU A 64 14.84 5.18 17.39
C GLU A 64 16.02 4.70 18.25
N ASP A 65 16.16 3.39 18.42
CA ASP A 65 17.26 2.73 19.14
C ASP A 65 18.62 2.83 18.42
N GLY A 66 18.62 3.20 17.13
CA GLY A 66 19.82 3.28 16.32
C GLY A 66 20.44 1.92 15.96
N LEU A 67 19.80 0.79 16.29
CA LEU A 67 20.33 -0.55 16.07
C LEU A 67 19.87 -1.12 14.71
N PRO A 68 20.78 -1.27 13.72
CA PRO A 68 20.41 -1.82 12.41
C PRO A 68 20.30 -3.35 12.43
N ALA A 69 19.70 -3.94 11.39
CA ALA A 69 19.56 -5.39 11.29
C ALA A 69 20.91 -6.13 11.37
N ILE A 70 21.97 -5.55 10.81
CA ILE A 70 23.33 -6.13 10.86
C ILE A 70 23.85 -6.31 12.29
N PHE A 71 23.45 -5.46 13.24
CA PHE A 71 23.81 -5.63 14.65
C PHE A 71 23.26 -6.95 15.18
N TYR A 72 21.97 -7.21 14.99
CA TYR A 72 21.33 -8.45 15.42
C TYR A 72 21.89 -9.67 14.68
N GLN A 73 22.17 -9.55 13.38
CA GLN A 73 22.74 -10.65 12.58
C GLN A 73 24.16 -11.02 13.02
N LYS A 74 24.99 -10.04 13.41
CA LYS A 74 26.38 -10.27 13.82
C LYS A 74 26.51 -10.63 15.31
N CYS A 75 25.69 -10.02 16.16
CA CYS A 75 25.70 -10.24 17.60
C CYS A 75 24.76 -11.37 18.04
N TRP A 76 24.17 -12.14 17.11
CA TRP A 76 23.24 -13.22 17.42
C TRP A 76 23.75 -14.24 18.45
N PRO A 77 25.04 -14.65 18.46
CA PRO A 77 25.55 -15.55 19.50
C PRO A 77 25.47 -14.99 20.92
N ILE A 78 25.34 -13.67 21.07
CA ILE A 78 25.32 -12.96 22.35
C ILE A 78 23.89 -12.63 22.78
N ILE A 79 23.08 -12.06 21.88
CA ILE A 79 21.75 -11.52 22.20
C ILE A 79 20.59 -12.33 21.60
N GLY A 80 20.89 -13.34 20.79
CA GLY A 80 19.90 -14.05 19.98
C GLY A 80 18.85 -14.76 20.82
N LYS A 81 19.25 -15.32 21.96
CA LYS A 81 18.35 -16.04 22.87
C LYS A 81 17.30 -15.10 23.47
N GLU A 82 17.69 -13.95 23.96
CA GLU A 82 16.81 -12.94 24.56
C GLU A 82 15.86 -12.35 23.51
N VAL A 83 16.41 -11.99 22.33
CA VAL A 83 15.62 -11.46 21.22
C VAL A 83 14.57 -12.47 20.74
N MET A 84 14.96 -13.74 20.64
CA MET A 84 14.08 -14.83 20.23
C MET A 84 12.98 -15.10 21.25
N ASN A 85 13.33 -15.23 22.52
CA ASN A 85 12.36 -15.40 23.61
C ASN A 85 11.35 -14.27 23.64
N TYR A 86 11.83 -13.02 23.51
CA TYR A 86 10.95 -11.86 23.43
C TYR A 86 9.98 -11.96 22.24
N CYS A 87 10.48 -12.25 21.02
CA CYS A 87 9.63 -12.35 19.84
C CYS A 87 8.60 -13.47 19.95
N LEU A 88 9.00 -14.65 20.43
CA LEU A 88 8.12 -15.79 20.62
C LEU A 88 7.06 -15.52 21.70
N GLN A 89 7.42 -14.85 22.79
CA GLN A 89 6.45 -14.42 23.80
C GLN A 89 5.37 -13.52 23.18
N GLN A 90 5.77 -12.55 22.35
CA GLN A 90 4.81 -11.66 21.69
C GLN A 90 3.96 -12.36 20.64
N LEU A 91 4.53 -13.31 19.89
CA LEU A 91 3.84 -14.00 18.79
C LEU A 91 2.93 -15.14 19.25
N ASN A 92 3.31 -15.86 20.32
CA ASN A 92 2.62 -17.06 20.78
C ASN A 92 1.64 -16.81 21.94
N ASN A 93 1.73 -15.67 22.61
CA ASN A 93 0.84 -15.31 23.72
C ASN A 93 0.04 -14.03 23.39
N GLU A 94 -0.31 -13.24 24.40
CA GLU A 94 -0.90 -11.93 24.21
C GLU A 94 0.16 -10.93 23.76
N MET A 95 0.16 -10.64 22.46
CA MET A 95 1.05 -9.63 21.88
C MET A 95 0.83 -8.26 22.51
N ASP A 96 1.91 -7.64 22.99
CA ASP A 96 2.01 -6.22 23.30
C ASP A 96 3.34 -5.67 22.73
N VAL A 97 3.22 -4.96 21.61
CA VAL A 97 4.35 -4.33 20.92
C VAL A 97 4.40 -2.82 21.16
N SER A 98 3.56 -2.26 22.04
CA SER A 98 3.43 -0.80 22.24
C SER A 98 4.77 -0.12 22.56
N THR A 99 5.63 -0.78 23.35
CA THR A 99 6.94 -0.28 23.77
C THR A 99 7.94 -0.18 22.62
N ILE A 100 7.88 -1.12 21.67
CA ILE A 100 8.80 -1.22 20.53
C ILE A 100 8.21 -0.66 19.23
N ASN A 101 6.92 -0.33 19.20
CA ASN A 101 6.20 0.21 18.05
C ASN A 101 6.23 1.74 17.99
N LYS A 102 7.28 2.33 18.55
CA LYS A 102 7.64 3.74 18.35
C LYS A 102 8.36 3.88 17.02
N THR A 103 7.92 4.84 16.22
CA THR A 103 8.37 4.99 14.83
C THR A 103 8.71 6.43 14.51
N ASN A 104 9.92 6.66 14.03
CA ASN A 104 10.36 7.98 13.60
C ASN A 104 10.03 8.19 12.12
N ILE A 105 9.36 9.28 11.79
CA ILE A 105 9.08 9.70 10.42
C ILE A 105 10.20 10.62 9.96
N VAL A 106 10.94 10.18 8.93
CA VAL A 106 11.96 10.98 8.26
C VAL A 106 11.46 11.43 6.89
N LEU A 107 11.74 12.67 6.53
CA LEU A 107 11.32 13.27 5.27
C LEU A 107 12.41 13.13 4.20
N ILE A 108 12.13 12.40 3.12
CA ILE A 108 13.03 12.29 1.96
C ILE A 108 12.46 13.09 0.78
N PRO A 109 13.19 14.08 0.22
CA PRO A 109 12.74 14.87 -0.92
C PRO A 109 12.27 14.01 -2.12
N LYS A 110 11.12 14.37 -2.72
CA LYS A 110 10.65 13.79 -4.00
C LYS A 110 11.21 14.52 -5.21
N VAL A 111 11.49 15.82 -5.07
CA VAL A 111 11.91 16.74 -6.14
C VAL A 111 13.16 17.52 -5.72
N SER A 112 13.86 18.11 -6.70
CA SER A 112 14.93 19.08 -6.45
C SER A 112 14.34 20.34 -5.81
N CYS A 113 14.88 20.76 -4.67
CA CYS A 113 14.44 21.94 -3.91
C CYS A 113 12.95 21.91 -3.49
N PRO A 114 12.56 21.00 -2.59
CA PRO A 114 11.18 20.92 -2.13
C PRO A 114 10.77 22.18 -1.35
N SER A 115 9.67 22.81 -1.75
CA SER A 115 9.14 24.04 -1.14
C SER A 115 8.01 23.79 -0.13
N ASN A 116 7.44 22.58 -0.10
CA ASN A 116 6.39 22.21 0.84
C ASN A 116 6.46 20.72 1.24
N ILE A 117 5.82 20.36 2.36
CA ILE A 117 5.91 19.01 2.97
C ILE A 117 5.36 17.91 2.05
N SER A 118 4.38 18.21 1.20
CA SER A 118 3.80 17.21 0.28
C SER A 118 4.81 16.70 -0.76
N GLN A 119 5.86 17.48 -1.03
CA GLN A 119 6.98 17.15 -1.90
C GLN A 119 8.04 16.28 -1.20
N PHE A 120 7.83 15.83 0.04
CA PHE A 120 8.65 14.83 0.71
C PHE A 120 7.91 13.49 0.78
N ARG A 121 8.68 12.39 0.82
CA ARG A 121 8.21 11.06 1.21
C ARG A 121 8.41 10.90 2.72
N PRO A 122 7.36 10.60 3.49
CA PRO A 122 7.53 10.15 4.85
C PRO A 122 8.05 8.70 4.85
N ILE A 123 9.23 8.47 5.40
CA ILE A 123 9.77 7.13 5.63
C ILE A 123 9.63 6.80 7.12
N SER A 124 9.01 5.65 7.41
CA SER A 124 8.78 5.17 8.77
C SER A 124 9.95 4.31 9.23
N LEU A 125 10.76 4.85 10.14
CA LEU A 125 11.88 4.16 10.77
C LEU A 125 11.38 3.35 11.97
N CYS A 126 10.99 2.11 11.71
CA CYS A 126 10.52 1.18 12.75
C CYS A 126 11.69 0.48 13.42
N ASN A 127 11.58 0.17 14.72
CA ASN A 127 12.57 -0.64 15.44
C ASN A 127 12.74 -2.03 14.82
N VAL A 128 13.95 -2.59 14.89
CA VAL A 128 14.25 -3.89 14.30
C VAL A 128 13.49 -5.02 14.97
N LEU A 129 13.30 -4.97 16.30
CA LEU A 129 12.48 -5.94 17.02
C LEU A 129 11.03 -5.97 16.52
N TYR A 130 10.42 -4.78 16.31
CA TYR A 130 9.09 -4.70 15.71
C TYR A 130 9.10 -5.25 14.28
N LYS A 131 10.09 -4.87 13.46
CA LYS A 131 10.24 -5.38 12.09
C LYS A 131 10.37 -6.89 12.06
N LEU A 132 11.02 -7.50 13.04
CA LEU A 132 11.20 -8.95 13.15
C LEU A 132 9.86 -9.65 13.37
N ILE A 133 9.05 -9.18 14.34
CA ILE A 133 7.69 -9.66 14.59
C ILE A 133 6.80 -9.48 13.35
N ALA A 134 6.77 -8.27 12.78
CA ALA A 134 6.01 -7.96 11.58
C ALA A 134 6.42 -8.83 10.38
N LYS A 135 7.72 -9.09 10.24
CA LYS A 135 8.29 -9.92 9.17
C LYS A 135 7.92 -11.40 9.36
N ALA A 136 7.99 -11.94 10.58
CA ALA A 136 7.55 -13.32 10.87
C ALA A 136 6.05 -13.51 10.54
N ILE A 137 5.20 -12.57 10.94
CA ILE A 137 3.76 -12.57 10.59
C ILE A 137 3.58 -12.51 9.07
N SER A 138 4.31 -11.61 8.39
CA SER A 138 4.26 -11.49 6.93
C SER A 138 4.76 -12.75 6.20
N ASN A 139 5.69 -13.49 6.80
CA ASN A 139 6.25 -14.71 6.24
C ASN A 139 5.20 -15.83 6.21
N ARG A 140 4.46 -16.03 7.30
CA ARG A 140 3.31 -16.94 7.32
C ARG A 140 2.16 -16.49 6.45
N LEU A 141 1.94 -15.18 6.35
CA LEU A 141 0.90 -14.67 5.48
C LEU A 141 1.16 -14.99 4.00
N ARG A 142 2.43 -15.06 3.58
CA ARG A 142 2.79 -15.50 2.21
C ARG A 142 2.50 -16.98 1.95
N THR A 143 2.49 -17.81 2.99
CA THR A 143 2.26 -19.25 2.85
C THR A 143 0.77 -19.62 2.88
N ALA A 144 -0.10 -18.68 3.27
CA ALA A 144 -1.54 -18.86 3.24
C ALA A 144 -2.09 -18.63 1.82
N GLY A 145 -2.84 -19.60 1.29
CA GLY A 145 -3.46 -19.58 -0.04
C GLY A 145 -2.78 -20.47 -1.08
N LYS A 146 -3.58 -21.15 -1.92
CA LYS A 146 -3.13 -22.16 -2.89
C LYS A 146 -2.45 -21.59 -4.16
N LYS A 147 -2.25 -20.27 -4.28
CA LYS A 147 -1.66 -19.61 -5.46
C LYS A 147 -0.71 -18.50 -5.04
N GLY A 148 0.42 -18.34 -5.74
CA GLY A 148 1.37 -17.26 -5.48
C GLY A 148 0.75 -15.90 -5.82
N TYR A 149 0.71 -15.00 -4.84
CA TYR A 149 0.17 -13.64 -5.00
C TYR A 149 1.29 -12.60 -5.03
N MET A 150 1.11 -11.58 -5.87
CA MET A 150 2.00 -10.43 -6.04
C MET A 150 1.64 -9.31 -5.06
N ALA A 151 2.64 -8.68 -4.46
CA ALA A 151 2.46 -7.48 -3.63
C ALA A 151 2.38 -6.21 -4.50
N VAL A 152 1.35 -5.41 -4.26
CA VAL A 152 0.98 -4.16 -4.95
C VAL A 152 0.85 -3.09 -3.86
N LYS A 153 0.99 -1.79 -4.18
CA LYS A 153 1.20 -0.70 -3.22
C LYS A 153 0.41 0.56 -3.61
N ILE A 154 -0.85 0.68 -3.24
CA ILE A 154 -1.64 1.93 -3.27
C ILE A 154 -1.69 2.52 -1.83
N ASP A 155 -2.48 3.54 -1.55
CA ASP A 155 -2.61 4.19 -0.24
C ASP A 155 -4.03 3.99 0.30
N MET A 156 -4.20 3.14 1.32
CA MET A 156 -5.52 2.70 1.81
C MET A 156 -5.62 2.88 3.32
N SER A 157 -6.81 3.21 3.83
CA SER A 157 -7.10 3.23 5.27
C SER A 157 -8.19 2.24 5.68
N LYS A 158 -8.02 1.65 6.87
CA LYS A 158 -9.06 1.25 7.85
C LYS A 158 -10.27 0.41 7.39
N ALA A 159 -10.08 -0.54 6.46
CA ALA A 159 -11.07 -1.63 6.26
C ALA A 159 -10.48 -3.04 6.48
N TYR A 160 -9.23 -3.15 6.94
CA TYR A 160 -8.49 -4.42 6.95
C TYR A 160 -9.15 -5.50 7.81
N ASP A 161 -9.62 -5.15 9.01
CA ASP A 161 -10.22 -6.10 9.95
C ASP A 161 -11.48 -6.75 9.38
N ARG A 162 -12.37 -5.96 8.80
CA ARG A 162 -13.64 -6.42 8.23
C ARG A 162 -13.41 -7.23 6.96
N VAL A 163 -12.49 -6.78 6.09
CA VAL A 163 -12.12 -7.50 4.87
C VAL A 163 -11.46 -8.85 5.21
N MET A 164 -10.49 -8.86 6.12
CA MET A 164 -9.79 -10.09 6.51
C MET A 164 -10.76 -11.10 7.16
N LYS A 165 -11.64 -10.65 8.06
CA LYS A 165 -12.69 -11.53 8.62
C LYS A 165 -13.58 -12.11 7.52
N LYS A 166 -13.95 -11.32 6.52
CA LYS A 166 -14.78 -11.80 5.40
C LYS A 166 -14.04 -12.76 4.47
N MET A 167 -12.73 -12.59 4.29
CA MET A 167 -11.87 -13.51 3.54
C MET A 167 -11.67 -14.86 4.27
N GLY A 168 -12.06 -14.97 5.53
CA GLY A 168 -11.99 -16.20 6.34
C GLY A 168 -10.78 -16.28 7.26
N PHE A 169 -10.04 -15.18 7.48
CA PHE A 169 -8.93 -15.18 8.43
C PHE A 169 -9.44 -15.38 9.87
N GLU A 170 -8.73 -16.22 10.60
CA GLU A 170 -9.01 -16.46 12.02
C GLU A 170 -8.83 -15.19 12.87
N LYS A 171 -9.65 -15.07 13.92
CA LYS A 171 -9.76 -13.86 14.74
C LYS A 171 -8.45 -13.47 15.42
N ARG A 172 -7.78 -14.40 16.11
CA ARG A 172 -6.49 -14.15 16.77
C ARG A 172 -5.46 -13.64 15.76
N TRP A 173 -5.42 -14.18 14.54
CA TRP A 173 -4.54 -13.67 13.48
C TRP A 173 -4.85 -12.22 13.09
N VAL A 174 -6.13 -11.89 12.88
CA VAL A 174 -6.57 -10.52 12.61
C VAL A 174 -6.18 -9.59 13.76
N ASP A 175 -6.38 -10.02 15.00
CA ASP A 175 -6.08 -9.24 16.20
C ASP A 175 -4.56 -8.98 16.35
N MET A 176 -3.70 -9.95 16.04
CA MET A 176 -2.23 -9.76 16.02
C MET A 176 -1.79 -8.69 15.01
N ILE A 177 -2.33 -8.75 13.79
CA ILE A 177 -2.05 -7.75 12.75
C ILE A 177 -2.57 -6.38 13.18
N LEU A 178 -3.77 -6.30 13.75
CA LEU A 178 -4.33 -5.05 14.25
C LEU A 178 -3.49 -4.45 15.38
N LYS A 179 -3.00 -5.26 16.32
CA LYS A 179 -2.09 -4.78 17.37
C LYS A 179 -0.82 -4.15 16.80
N CYS A 180 -0.26 -4.68 15.70
CA CYS A 180 0.90 -4.07 15.04
C CYS A 180 0.59 -2.69 14.41
N VAL A 181 -0.64 -2.48 13.94
CA VAL A 181 -1.05 -1.26 13.23
C VAL A 181 -1.61 -0.20 14.20
N SER A 182 -2.34 -0.62 15.24
CA SER A 182 -3.06 0.29 16.15
C SER A 182 -2.22 0.84 17.30
N THR A 183 -1.18 0.12 17.72
CA THR A 183 -0.33 0.50 18.88
C THR A 183 0.81 1.46 18.53
N VAL A 184 0.88 1.90 17.28
CA VAL A 184 1.99 2.73 16.79
C VAL A 184 1.94 4.13 17.38
N SER A 185 3.13 4.64 17.71
CA SER A 185 3.33 6.04 18.06
C SER A 185 4.36 6.65 17.11
N TYR A 186 4.03 7.77 16.47
CA TYR A 186 4.91 8.48 15.56
C TYR A 186 5.59 9.67 16.22
N SER A 187 6.84 9.92 15.87
CA SER A 187 7.48 11.23 15.99
C SER A 187 7.96 11.68 14.61
N VAL A 188 8.10 12.98 14.37
CA VAL A 188 8.66 13.50 13.11
C VAL A 188 10.06 14.04 13.36
N THR A 189 11.04 13.52 12.64
CA THR A 189 12.44 13.98 12.74
C THR A 189 12.76 14.95 11.61
N VAL A 190 13.16 16.17 11.98
CA VAL A 190 13.63 17.19 11.04
C VAL A 190 15.02 17.63 11.47
N ASN A 191 16.01 17.47 10.59
CA ASN A 191 17.42 17.79 10.86
C ASN A 191 17.96 17.11 12.14
N GLY A 192 17.63 15.83 12.33
CA GLY A 192 18.07 15.05 13.50
C GLY A 192 17.29 15.30 14.79
N LEU A 193 16.40 16.31 14.83
CA LEU A 193 15.59 16.62 16.02
C LEU A 193 14.18 16.02 15.89
N ALA A 194 13.82 15.13 16.81
CA ALA A 194 12.49 14.55 16.90
C ALA A 194 11.46 15.53 17.48
N SER A 195 10.23 15.47 16.98
CA SER A 195 9.07 16.14 17.55
C SER A 195 8.54 15.37 18.76
N GLU A 196 7.58 15.96 19.47
CA GLU A 196 6.73 15.17 20.37
C GLU A 196 5.99 14.08 19.59
N SER A 197 5.67 13.00 20.31
CA SER A 197 4.94 11.87 19.75
C SER A 197 3.47 12.19 19.50
N PHE A 198 2.86 11.44 18.59
CA PHE A 198 1.42 11.44 18.34
C PHE A 198 0.96 10.06 17.85
N ILE A 199 -0.31 9.75 18.14
CA ILE A 199 -0.94 8.50 17.72
C ILE A 199 -1.68 8.75 16.39
N PRO A 200 -1.38 8.01 15.32
CA PRO A 200 -2.09 8.14 14.05
C PRO A 200 -3.45 7.45 14.10
N PHE A 201 -4.45 8.05 13.43
CA PHE A 201 -5.76 7.44 13.22
C PHE A 201 -5.93 6.84 11.81
N ARG A 202 -5.02 7.03 10.85
CA ARG A 202 -5.06 6.39 9.53
C ARG A 202 -3.67 6.37 8.89
N GLY A 203 -3.55 5.68 7.76
CA GLY A 203 -2.30 5.57 6.99
C GLY A 203 -1.45 4.37 7.41
N LEU A 204 -0.81 3.73 6.42
CA LEU A 204 0.12 2.62 6.63
C LEU A 204 1.58 3.12 6.61
N ARG A 205 2.47 2.43 7.34
CA ARG A 205 3.88 2.79 7.47
C ARG A 205 4.64 2.50 6.19
N GLN A 206 5.32 3.51 5.64
CA GLN A 206 6.23 3.28 4.53
C GLN A 206 7.53 2.65 5.05
N GLY A 207 7.75 1.37 4.73
CA GLY A 207 8.93 0.59 5.16
C GLY A 207 8.63 -0.52 6.17
N ASP A 208 7.36 -0.69 6.56
CA ASP A 208 6.89 -1.75 7.44
C ASP A 208 6.58 -3.05 6.65
N PRO A 209 7.06 -4.22 7.09
CA PRO A 209 6.79 -5.50 6.44
C PRO A 209 5.30 -5.87 6.28
N LEU A 210 4.42 -5.43 7.19
CA LEU A 210 2.98 -5.76 7.12
C LEU A 210 2.19 -4.87 6.17
N SER A 211 2.64 -3.63 6.00
CA SER A 211 1.92 -2.61 5.25
C SER A 211 1.59 -3.03 3.80
N PRO A 212 2.46 -3.72 3.04
CA PRO A 212 2.12 -4.23 1.70
C PRO A 212 0.96 -5.23 1.65
N PHE A 213 0.78 -6.07 2.67
CA PHE A 213 -0.29 -7.08 2.69
C PHE A 213 -1.62 -6.46 3.10
N LEU A 214 -1.60 -5.62 4.14
CA LEU A 214 -2.74 -4.81 4.55
C LEU A 214 -3.26 -3.96 3.40
N PHE A 215 -2.32 -3.43 2.62
CA PHE A 215 -2.62 -2.73 1.41
C PHE A 215 -3.43 -3.59 0.40
N LEU A 216 -3.01 -4.83 0.11
CA LEU A 216 -3.73 -5.73 -0.81
C LEU A 216 -5.17 -6.00 -0.36
N PHE A 217 -5.39 -6.22 0.94
CA PHE A 217 -6.73 -6.49 1.46
C PHE A 217 -7.71 -5.33 1.20
N CYS A 218 -7.25 -4.08 1.32
CA CYS A 218 -8.13 -2.95 0.98
C CYS A 218 -8.36 -2.80 -0.53
N GLY A 219 -7.41 -3.25 -1.37
CA GLY A 219 -7.59 -3.32 -2.83
C GLY A 219 -8.71 -4.25 -3.22
N GLU A 220 -8.83 -5.37 -2.50
CA GLU A 220 -9.92 -6.34 -2.70
C GLU A 220 -11.30 -5.73 -2.47
N GLY A 221 -11.44 -4.75 -1.57
CA GLY A 221 -12.70 -4.02 -1.39
C GLY A 221 -13.14 -3.24 -2.63
N LEU A 222 -12.20 -2.58 -3.32
CA LEU A 222 -12.51 -1.89 -4.59
C LEU A 222 -12.81 -2.92 -5.69
N SER A 223 -11.99 -3.97 -5.80
CA SER A 223 -12.21 -5.06 -6.74
C SER A 223 -13.59 -5.69 -6.57
N SER A 224 -14.01 -5.88 -5.33
CA SER A 224 -15.33 -6.40 -4.96
C SER A 224 -16.47 -5.51 -5.45
N LEU A 225 -16.41 -4.20 -5.18
CA LEU A 225 -17.41 -3.25 -5.68
C LEU A 225 -17.47 -3.24 -7.22
N MET A 226 -16.32 -3.31 -7.89
CA MET A 226 -16.24 -3.35 -9.35
C MET A 226 -16.85 -4.65 -9.91
N ARG A 227 -16.64 -5.79 -9.26
CA ARG A 227 -17.27 -7.07 -9.63
C ARG A 227 -18.79 -7.02 -9.43
N LEU A 228 -19.27 -6.52 -8.28
CA LEU A 228 -20.69 -6.36 -7.99
C LEU A 228 -21.37 -5.40 -8.97
N ALA A 229 -20.72 -4.28 -9.30
CA ALA A 229 -21.21 -3.32 -10.28
C ALA A 229 -21.31 -3.94 -11.67
N ASN A 230 -20.34 -4.76 -12.07
CA ASN A 230 -20.35 -5.45 -13.36
C ASN A 230 -21.43 -6.54 -13.42
N ALA A 231 -21.57 -7.34 -12.37
CA ALA A 231 -22.64 -8.34 -12.26
C ALA A 231 -24.03 -7.70 -12.28
N GLY A 232 -24.16 -6.51 -11.67
CA GLY A 232 -25.38 -5.71 -11.69
C GLY A 232 -25.58 -4.83 -12.92
N ASN A 233 -24.79 -5.00 -13.99
CA ASN A 233 -24.81 -4.20 -15.23
C ASN A 233 -24.69 -2.67 -15.03
N ARG A 234 -24.13 -2.21 -13.90
CA ARG A 234 -23.88 -0.78 -13.62
C ARG A 234 -22.63 -0.26 -14.31
N ILE A 235 -21.67 -1.14 -14.58
CA ILE A 235 -20.45 -0.84 -15.31
C ILE A 235 -20.18 -1.97 -16.30
N LYS A 236 -19.73 -1.65 -17.51
CA LYS A 236 -19.26 -2.66 -18.46
C LYS A 236 -17.75 -2.54 -18.61
N GLY A 237 -17.05 -3.65 -18.40
CA GLY A 237 -15.62 -3.75 -18.65
C GLY A 237 -15.28 -3.96 -20.13
N VAL A 238 -13.99 -4.02 -20.42
CA VAL A 238 -13.47 -4.26 -21.77
C VAL A 238 -13.05 -5.73 -21.93
N LYS A 239 -13.15 -6.26 -23.15
CA LYS A 239 -12.63 -7.59 -23.50
C LYS A 239 -11.45 -7.46 -24.44
N ALA A 240 -10.35 -8.16 -24.15
CA ALA A 240 -9.17 -8.20 -25.02
C ALA A 240 -9.36 -9.13 -26.24
N SER A 241 -10.32 -10.06 -26.19
CA SER A 241 -10.68 -10.96 -27.29
C SER A 241 -12.16 -11.36 -27.19
N ARG A 242 -12.75 -11.85 -28.30
CA ARG A 242 -14.19 -12.23 -28.35
C ARG A 242 -14.59 -13.20 -27.24
N ASN A 243 -13.71 -14.14 -26.91
CA ASN A 243 -13.92 -15.16 -25.87
C ASN A 243 -13.13 -14.86 -24.59
N GLY A 244 -12.52 -13.68 -24.49
CA GLY A 244 -11.72 -13.28 -23.33
C GLY A 244 -12.59 -12.84 -22.15
N PRO A 245 -12.03 -12.88 -20.92
CA PRO A 245 -12.71 -12.37 -19.75
C PRO A 245 -12.98 -10.86 -19.88
N THR A 246 -14.08 -10.41 -19.30
CA THR A 246 -14.37 -8.98 -19.15
C THR A 246 -13.48 -8.41 -18.04
N ILE A 247 -12.71 -7.38 -18.37
CA ILE A 247 -11.79 -6.69 -17.47
C ILE A 247 -12.39 -5.34 -17.11
N THR A 248 -12.68 -5.11 -15.83
CA THR A 248 -13.21 -3.83 -15.33
C THR A 248 -12.16 -3.00 -14.62
N HIS A 249 -11.10 -3.62 -14.10
CA HIS A 249 -10.01 -2.93 -13.42
C HIS A 249 -8.72 -3.75 -13.46
N LEU A 250 -7.59 -3.06 -13.39
CA LEU A 250 -6.26 -3.60 -13.17
C LEU A 250 -5.61 -2.82 -12.04
N LEU A 251 -4.94 -3.52 -11.14
CA LEU A 251 -4.26 -2.94 -9.98
C LEU A 251 -2.78 -3.28 -10.07
N PHE A 252 -1.91 -2.27 -10.08
CA PHE A 252 -0.46 -2.45 -10.02
C PHE A 252 0.20 -1.31 -9.25
N ALA A 253 1.05 -1.64 -8.26
CA ALA A 253 1.56 -0.67 -7.30
C ALA A 253 0.47 0.31 -6.84
N ASP A 254 0.66 1.63 -7.03
CA ASP A 254 -0.23 2.74 -6.71
C ASP A 254 -1.20 3.09 -7.84
N ASP A 255 -1.01 2.48 -9.00
CA ASP A 255 -1.77 2.73 -10.19
C ASP A 255 -2.95 1.75 -10.29
N CYS A 256 -4.15 2.32 -10.33
CA CYS A 256 -5.37 1.60 -10.68
C CYS A 256 -5.81 2.06 -12.06
N ILE A 257 -5.92 1.12 -13.00
CA ILE A 257 -6.59 1.36 -14.27
C ILE A 257 -8.00 0.82 -14.13
N VAL A 258 -8.99 1.68 -14.33
CA VAL A 258 -10.40 1.29 -14.36
C VAL A 258 -10.91 1.39 -15.79
N PHE A 259 -11.67 0.39 -16.20
CA PHE A 259 -12.31 0.31 -17.51
C PHE A 259 -13.82 0.49 -17.34
N ALA A 260 -14.38 1.42 -18.10
CA ALA A 260 -15.80 1.72 -18.15
C ALA A 260 -16.19 2.13 -19.58
N GLU A 261 -17.49 2.06 -19.90
CA GLU A 261 -18.00 2.67 -21.13
C GLU A 261 -17.80 4.19 -21.08
N ALA A 262 -17.30 4.75 -22.18
CA ALA A 262 -17.09 6.19 -22.34
C ALA A 262 -18.41 6.87 -22.70
N THR A 263 -19.34 6.85 -21.74
CA THR A 263 -20.67 7.49 -21.79
C THR A 263 -20.94 8.24 -20.49
N ASP A 264 -21.91 9.15 -20.50
CA ASP A 264 -22.39 9.82 -19.28
C ASP A 264 -22.78 8.83 -18.18
N THR A 265 -23.54 7.80 -18.55
CA THR A 265 -23.99 6.75 -17.63
C THR A 265 -22.81 5.96 -17.06
N GLY A 266 -21.83 5.59 -17.89
CA GLY A 266 -20.61 4.90 -17.46
C GLY A 266 -19.77 5.74 -16.48
N ALA A 267 -19.59 7.03 -16.78
CA ALA A 267 -18.86 7.97 -15.93
C ALA A 267 -19.56 8.23 -14.59
N ILE A 268 -20.89 8.40 -14.60
CA ILE A 268 -21.69 8.58 -13.37
C ILE A 268 -21.58 7.33 -12.50
N SER A 269 -21.77 6.14 -13.07
CA SER A 269 -21.63 4.87 -12.35
C SER A 269 -20.25 4.71 -11.73
N LEU A 270 -19.18 4.99 -12.48
CA LEU A 270 -17.82 4.93 -11.97
C LEU A 270 -17.61 5.91 -10.80
N LYS A 271 -18.06 7.16 -10.93
CA LYS A 271 -17.95 8.15 -9.87
C LYS A 271 -18.71 7.73 -8.61
N GLN A 272 -19.89 7.11 -8.76
CA GLN A 272 -20.66 6.59 -7.63
C GLN A 272 -19.95 5.43 -6.93
N ILE A 273 -19.36 4.49 -7.68
CA ILE A 273 -18.58 3.38 -7.11
C ILE A 273 -17.37 3.91 -6.32
N LEU A 274 -16.62 4.86 -6.89
CA LEU A 274 -15.48 5.46 -6.22
C LEU A 274 -15.88 6.25 -4.97
N ARG A 275 -17.05 6.90 -4.98
CA ARG A 275 -17.62 7.54 -3.79
C ARG A 275 -18.05 6.54 -2.74
N GLU A 276 -18.74 5.46 -3.13
CA GLU A 276 -19.14 4.37 -2.23
C GLU A 276 -17.91 3.75 -1.57
N TYR A 277 -16.87 3.48 -2.36
CA TYR A 277 -15.57 3.03 -1.86
C TYR A 277 -14.98 4.03 -0.86
N ALA A 278 -14.91 5.32 -1.20
CA ALA A 278 -14.34 6.35 -0.34
C ALA A 278 -15.08 6.54 0.98
N MET A 279 -16.42 6.51 0.97
CA MET A 279 -17.25 6.62 2.17
C MET A 279 -17.07 5.41 3.10
N THR A 280 -16.82 4.24 2.50
CA THR A 280 -16.71 2.98 3.24
C THR A 280 -15.31 2.73 3.80
N THR A 281 -14.26 3.06 3.04
CA THR A 281 -12.86 2.83 3.42
C THR A 281 -12.18 4.08 3.98
N GLY A 282 -12.75 5.26 3.76
CA GLY A 282 -12.09 6.54 4.03
C GLY A 282 -11.05 6.94 2.98
N GLN A 283 -10.94 6.20 1.88
CA GLN A 283 -9.95 6.47 0.82
C GLN A 283 -10.58 7.22 -0.35
N CYS A 284 -10.14 8.47 -0.54
CA CYS A 284 -10.56 9.28 -1.68
C CYS A 284 -9.61 9.10 -2.87
N VAL A 285 -10.17 8.99 -4.08
CA VAL A 285 -9.40 9.10 -5.32
C VAL A 285 -8.90 10.53 -5.48
N ASN A 286 -7.61 10.68 -5.82
CA ASN A 286 -7.05 11.98 -6.19
C ASN A 286 -7.32 12.25 -7.67
N PHE A 287 -8.42 12.92 -7.97
CA PHE A 287 -8.82 13.23 -9.35
C PHE A 287 -7.85 14.18 -10.05
N ASP A 288 -7.12 15.03 -9.33
CA ASP A 288 -6.11 15.94 -9.91
C ASP A 288 -4.88 15.20 -10.46
N LYS A 289 -4.57 14.04 -9.90
CA LYS A 289 -3.49 13.16 -10.37
C LYS A 289 -3.97 12.04 -11.28
N SER A 290 -5.29 11.90 -11.43
CA SER A 290 -5.89 10.87 -12.26
C SER A 290 -5.89 11.32 -13.72
N THR A 291 -5.85 10.35 -14.63
CA THR A 291 -5.89 10.58 -16.08
C THR A 291 -6.91 9.66 -16.73
N VAL A 292 -7.66 10.17 -17.70
CA VAL A 292 -8.62 9.37 -18.50
C VAL A 292 -8.04 9.14 -19.89
N PHE A 293 -8.21 7.91 -20.40
CA PHE A 293 -7.86 7.55 -21.76
C PHE A 293 -9.12 7.13 -22.52
N PHE A 294 -9.25 7.60 -23.76
CA PHE A 294 -10.37 7.30 -24.64
C PHE A 294 -9.91 6.45 -25.81
N SER A 295 -10.80 5.58 -26.32
CA SER A 295 -10.54 4.85 -27.56
C SER A 295 -10.65 5.81 -28.76
N LYS A 296 -10.01 5.45 -29.89
CA LYS A 296 -9.96 6.31 -31.08
C LYS A 296 -11.33 6.67 -31.65
N ASN A 297 -12.32 5.83 -31.40
CA ASN A 297 -13.69 5.95 -31.88
C ASN A 297 -14.64 6.67 -30.89
N THR A 298 -14.15 7.18 -29.76
CA THR A 298 -14.98 7.95 -28.83
C THR A 298 -15.28 9.35 -29.40
N PRO A 299 -16.56 9.75 -29.55
CA PRO A 299 -16.92 11.10 -29.97
C PRO A 299 -16.42 12.18 -29.01
N GLU A 300 -16.10 13.38 -29.52
CA GLU A 300 -15.56 14.47 -28.68
C GLU A 300 -16.55 14.99 -27.65
N SER A 301 -17.85 14.95 -27.96
CA SER A 301 -18.94 15.26 -27.03
C SER A 301 -18.91 14.35 -25.80
N GLU A 302 -18.76 13.03 -26.00
CA GLU A 302 -18.68 12.03 -24.94
C GLU A 302 -17.40 12.20 -24.10
N LYS A 303 -16.26 12.48 -24.74
CA LYS A 303 -15.01 12.76 -24.00
C LYS A 303 -15.19 13.93 -23.04
N THR A 304 -15.76 15.03 -23.55
CA THR A 304 -16.00 16.25 -22.78
C THR A 304 -16.91 15.98 -21.59
N ALA A 305 -18.00 15.25 -21.81
CA ALA A 305 -18.96 14.92 -20.76
C ALA A 305 -18.35 14.01 -19.68
N VAL A 306 -17.62 12.97 -20.07
CA VAL A 306 -16.89 12.09 -19.12
C VAL A 306 -15.90 12.87 -18.26
N LEU A 307 -15.13 13.79 -18.85
CA LEU A 307 -14.16 14.62 -18.12
C LEU A 307 -14.83 15.57 -17.12
N GLN A 308 -15.96 16.18 -17.52
CA GLN A 308 -16.76 17.04 -16.63
C GLN A 308 -17.35 16.24 -15.48
N ILE A 309 -17.93 15.07 -15.76
CA ILE A 309 -18.53 14.20 -14.74
C ILE A 309 -17.46 13.71 -13.77
N LEU A 310 -16.34 13.17 -14.25
CA LEU A 310 -15.27 12.65 -13.39
C LEU A 310 -14.41 13.75 -12.75
N THR A 311 -14.54 15.01 -13.19
CA THR A 311 -13.73 16.14 -12.74
C THR A 311 -12.23 15.90 -12.90
N ILE A 312 -11.83 15.27 -14.00
CA ILE A 312 -10.43 14.95 -14.32
C ILE A 312 -9.92 15.89 -15.41
N ARG A 313 -8.68 16.38 -15.27
CA ARG A 313 -8.04 17.22 -16.30
C ARG A 313 -7.63 16.36 -17.50
N ILE A 314 -7.73 16.93 -18.71
CA ILE A 314 -7.17 16.31 -19.91
C ILE A 314 -5.65 16.27 -19.76
N SER A 315 -5.07 15.07 -19.73
CA SER A 315 -3.63 14.93 -20.00
C SER A 315 -3.46 14.82 -21.51
N ASN A 316 -2.89 15.85 -22.12
CA ASN A 316 -2.43 15.80 -23.51
C ASN A 316 -1.18 14.92 -23.68
N ASP A 317 -0.57 14.47 -22.58
CA ASP A 317 0.57 13.56 -22.61
C ASP A 317 0.10 12.10 -22.72
N ILE A 318 0.23 11.56 -23.93
CA ILE A 318 -0.03 10.15 -24.30
C ILE A 318 1.00 9.18 -23.65
N GLU A 319 2.00 9.68 -22.94
CA GLU A 319 3.20 8.88 -22.64
C GLU A 319 3.49 8.82 -21.15
N ARG A 320 2.83 7.89 -20.43
CA ARG A 320 3.50 6.83 -19.63
C ARG A 320 2.59 6.14 -18.60
N TYR A 321 2.76 4.82 -18.44
CA TYR A 321 2.32 3.97 -17.34
C TYR A 321 3.55 3.20 -16.87
N LEU A 322 3.86 3.24 -15.58
CA LEU A 322 5.08 2.66 -15.00
C LEU A 322 6.39 3.18 -15.63
N GLY A 323 6.39 4.41 -16.13
CA GLY A 323 7.56 5.00 -16.83
C GLY A 323 7.77 4.48 -18.25
N LEU A 324 6.87 3.64 -18.76
CA LEU A 324 6.84 3.14 -20.13
C LEU A 324 5.69 3.78 -20.90
N PRO A 325 5.86 4.17 -22.18
CA PRO A 325 4.76 4.73 -22.96
C PRO A 325 3.63 3.71 -23.17
N ASN A 326 2.39 4.17 -23.01
CA ASN A 326 1.16 3.34 -23.05
C ASN A 326 0.85 2.77 -24.43
N MET A 327 1.40 3.38 -25.48
CA MET A 327 1.31 2.91 -26.85
C MET A 327 2.70 2.84 -27.47
N VAL A 328 3.30 1.65 -27.50
CA VAL A 328 4.46 1.39 -28.36
C VAL A 328 3.95 1.10 -29.76
N GLY A 329 3.76 2.16 -30.55
CA GLY A 329 3.50 2.05 -31.99
C GLY A 329 4.73 1.50 -32.73
N ARG A 330 4.71 1.57 -34.08
CA ARG A 330 5.83 1.07 -34.93
C ARG A 330 7.20 1.72 -34.65
N LYS A 331 7.26 2.85 -33.94
CA LYS A 331 8.50 3.57 -33.61
C LYS A 331 9.00 3.26 -32.19
N LYS A 332 9.53 2.05 -31.99
CA LYS A 332 10.06 1.58 -30.69
C LYS A 332 11.16 2.50 -30.11
N ARG A 333 12.01 3.13 -30.93
CA ARG A 333 13.20 3.84 -30.48
C ARG A 333 12.91 5.16 -29.74
N SER A 334 11.89 5.92 -30.16
CA SER A 334 11.50 7.19 -29.52
C SER A 334 10.83 6.97 -28.17
N SER A 335 10.02 5.92 -28.06
CA SER A 335 9.32 5.50 -26.84
C SER A 335 10.25 5.21 -25.64
N PHE A 336 11.52 4.84 -25.87
CA PHE A 336 12.50 4.56 -24.81
C PHE A 336 13.53 5.67 -24.60
N GLN A 337 13.44 6.80 -25.31
CA GLN A 337 14.44 7.88 -25.22
C GLN A 337 14.52 8.45 -23.80
N ASN A 338 13.38 8.64 -23.15
CA ASN A 338 13.30 9.09 -21.77
C ASN A 338 13.95 8.14 -20.74
N LEU A 339 13.92 6.82 -20.99
CA LEU A 339 14.61 5.84 -20.14
C LEU A 339 16.13 5.99 -20.31
N LYS A 340 16.57 6.21 -21.55
CA LYS A 340 17.97 6.50 -21.90
C LYS A 340 18.46 7.80 -21.24
N ASP A 341 17.64 8.85 -21.25
CA ASP A 341 17.97 10.13 -20.63
C ASP A 341 18.08 10.02 -19.09
N ARG A 342 17.21 9.24 -18.45
CA ARG A 342 17.30 8.95 -17.00
C ARG A 342 18.54 8.12 -16.64
N LEU A 343 18.93 7.17 -17.49
CA LEU A 343 20.18 6.40 -17.31
C LEU A 343 21.40 7.33 -17.42
N ASN A 344 21.41 8.23 -18.40
CA ASN A 344 22.47 9.21 -18.57
C ASN A 344 22.57 10.19 -17.38
N GLN A 345 21.43 10.65 -16.84
CA GLN A 345 21.42 11.47 -15.62
C GLN A 345 21.92 10.73 -14.37
N LYS A 346 21.68 9.41 -14.27
CA LYS A 346 22.20 8.58 -13.18
C LYS A 346 23.72 8.41 -13.26
N ASN A 347 24.28 8.30 -14.47
CA ASN A 347 25.72 8.21 -14.67
C ASN A 347 26.46 9.51 -14.28
N ASN A 348 25.88 10.68 -14.58
CA ASN A 348 26.47 11.96 -14.16
C ASN A 348 26.39 12.21 -12.64
N LYS A 349 25.47 11.57 -11.91
CA LYS A 349 25.37 11.69 -10.45
C LYS A 349 26.39 10.85 -9.68
N ARG A 350 27.08 9.90 -10.32
CA ARG A 350 28.15 9.12 -9.68
C ARG A 350 29.48 9.86 -9.53
N ILE A 351 29.63 11.04 -10.14
CA ILE A 351 30.89 11.82 -10.12
C ILE A 351 30.92 12.87 -8.98
N LEU A 352 29.81 13.12 -8.28
CA LEU A 352 29.72 14.16 -7.23
C LEU A 352 29.52 13.62 -5.81
N LEU A 353 29.83 12.34 -5.58
CA LEU A 353 29.91 11.75 -4.24
C LEU A 353 31.20 10.93 -4.15
N ILE A 354 32.33 11.64 -4.18
CA ILE A 354 33.58 11.23 -3.53
C ILE A 354 33.86 12.27 -2.46
#